data_AF-A0AA36KD26-F1
#
_entry.id   AF-A0AA36KD26-F1
#
_cell.length_a   1.000
_cell.length_b   1.000
_cell.length_c   1.000
_cell.angle_alpha   90.00
_cell.angle_beta   90.00
_cell.angle_gamma   90.00
#
_symmetry.space_group_name_H-M   'P 1'
#
loop_
_entity.id
_entity.type
_entity.pdbx_description
1 polymer ?
#
loop_
_entity_poly.entity_id
_entity_poly.type
_entity_poly.pdbx_seq_one_letter_code
_entity_poly.pdbx_strand_id
1 'polypeptide(L)'
;MTESLGKLGPHEGQELELLLSGKKPIAYFYELLPIEFIKHLEQGSLSMISKDIETSLPFPFSIMLIYKDASLADLNELMLCIENSLKATQLEERLELDRRIGQLLGYSVQDIEFYVQHISNRHLRTKI
;
A
#
# COMPACT_ATOMS: atom_id res chain seq x y z
N MET A 1 -9.16 -17.26 23.02
CA MET A 1 -8.80 -16.88 21.64
C MET A 1 -7.65 -15.90 21.77
N THR A 2 -6.44 -16.27 21.38
CA THR A 2 -5.29 -15.36 21.42
C THR A 2 -5.44 -14.38 20.27
N GLU A 3 -5.91 -13.17 20.57
CA GLU A 3 -5.91 -12.07 19.61
C GLU A 3 -4.46 -11.80 19.21
N SER A 4 -4.12 -12.04 17.95
CA SER A 4 -2.79 -11.72 17.42
C SER A 4 -2.56 -10.22 17.57
N LEU A 5 -1.44 -9.82 18.19
CA LEU A 5 -0.97 -8.45 18.10
C LEU A 5 -0.74 -8.12 16.62
N GLY A 6 -1.21 -6.95 16.16
CA GLY A 6 -0.92 -6.46 14.82
C GLY A 6 0.57 -6.23 14.61
N LYS A 7 1.04 -6.29 13.36
CA LYS A 7 2.45 -6.17 13.00
C LYS A 7 2.64 -5.09 11.93
N LEU A 8 3.75 -4.35 12.01
CA LEU A 8 4.19 -3.46 10.92
C LEU A 8 4.82 -4.29 9.81
N GLY A 9 4.43 -4.01 8.56
CA GLY A 9 4.95 -4.74 7.39
C GLY A 9 4.72 -6.25 7.48
N PRO A 10 3.49 -6.74 7.73
CA PRO A 10 3.23 -8.17 7.91
C PRO A 10 3.52 -8.98 6.63
N HIS A 11 3.52 -8.33 5.46
CA HIS A 11 3.71 -8.94 4.15
C HIS A 11 5.08 -8.67 3.54
N GLU A 12 5.98 -7.97 4.25
CA GLU A 12 7.28 -7.53 3.71
C GLU A 12 8.10 -8.72 3.17
N GLY A 13 8.39 -8.68 1.87
CA GLY A 13 9.14 -9.73 1.16
C GLY A 13 8.31 -10.95 0.77
N GLN A 14 6.99 -10.91 0.99
CA GLN A 14 6.04 -11.99 0.69
C GLN A 14 4.96 -11.57 -0.32
N GLU A 15 5.00 -10.33 -0.81
CA GLU A 15 3.96 -9.74 -1.64
C GLU A 15 3.69 -10.55 -2.91
N LEU A 16 4.75 -11.08 -3.55
CA LEU A 16 4.63 -11.88 -4.75
C LEU A 16 3.90 -13.20 -4.48
N GLU A 17 4.31 -13.93 -3.44
CA GLU A 17 3.67 -15.21 -3.07
C GLU A 17 2.20 -15.00 -2.68
N LEU A 18 1.91 -13.93 -1.93
CA LEU A 18 0.57 -13.59 -1.51
C LEU A 18 -0.33 -13.20 -2.70
N LEU A 19 0.20 -12.47 -3.69
CA LEU A 19 -0.51 -12.16 -4.93
C LEU A 19 -0.81 -13.42 -5.74
N LEU A 20 0.20 -14.27 -5.95
CA LEU A 20 0.05 -15.49 -6.76
C LEU A 20 -0.93 -16.48 -6.12
N SER A 21 -0.95 -16.55 -4.79
CA SER A 21 -1.88 -17.39 -4.00
C SER A 21 -3.27 -16.76 -3.80
N GLY A 22 -3.49 -15.52 -4.24
CA GLY A 22 -4.77 -14.81 -4.10
C GLY A 22 -5.09 -14.34 -2.68
N LYS A 23 -4.12 -14.41 -1.75
CA LYS A 23 -4.28 -13.94 -0.37
C LYS A 23 -4.10 -12.43 -0.23
N LYS A 24 -3.43 -11.81 -1.21
CA LYS A 24 -3.29 -10.36 -1.33
C LYS A 24 -3.81 -9.93 -2.70
N PRO A 25 -4.73 -8.96 -2.78
CA PRO A 25 -5.33 -8.57 -4.05
C PRO A 25 -4.40 -7.68 -4.89
N ILE A 26 -3.65 -6.78 -4.22
CA ILE A 26 -2.82 -5.75 -4.85
C ILE A 26 -1.53 -5.59 -4.04
N ALA A 27 -0.38 -5.56 -4.71
CA ALA A 27 0.89 -5.09 -4.14
C ALA A 27 1.18 -3.66 -4.61
N TYR A 28 1.67 -2.86 -3.68
CA TYR A 28 2.00 -1.45 -3.90
C TYR A 28 3.50 -1.26 -3.72
N PHE A 29 4.12 -0.66 -4.73
CA PHE A 29 5.52 -0.25 -4.71
C PHE A 29 5.64 1.22 -5.09
N TYR A 30 6.65 1.87 -4.53
CA TYR A 30 7.10 3.20 -4.92
C TYR A 30 8.62 3.11 -5.16
N GLU A 31 9.14 3.97 -6.06
CA GLU A 31 10.56 4.04 -6.48
C GLU A 31 11.09 2.82 -7.26
N LEU A 32 11.02 1.60 -6.70
CA LEU A 32 11.67 0.41 -7.28
C LEU A 32 10.71 -0.79 -7.31
N LEU A 33 10.63 -1.43 -8.48
CA LEU A 33 9.93 -2.69 -8.69
C LEU A 33 10.88 -3.87 -8.42
N PRO A 34 10.56 -4.80 -7.49
CA PRO A 34 11.41 -5.96 -7.26
C PRO A 34 11.50 -6.87 -8.50
N ILE A 35 12.69 -7.42 -8.75
CA ILE A 35 13.00 -8.17 -9.98
C ILE A 35 12.12 -9.41 -10.12
N GLU A 36 11.76 -10.04 -9.00
CA GLU A 36 10.88 -11.20 -8.98
C GLU A 36 9.51 -10.96 -9.64
N PHE A 37 8.99 -9.72 -9.65
CA PHE A 37 7.74 -9.38 -10.32
C PHE A 37 7.87 -9.28 -11.84
N ILE A 38 9.05 -8.92 -12.36
CA ILE A 38 9.27 -8.64 -13.78
C ILE A 38 8.89 -9.85 -14.64
N LYS A 39 9.37 -11.03 -14.25
CA LYS A 39 9.07 -12.28 -14.96
C LYS A 39 7.56 -12.55 -15.04
N HIS A 40 6.83 -12.27 -13.97
CA HIS A 40 5.39 -12.51 -13.91
C HIS A 40 4.57 -11.52 -14.74
N LEU A 41 5.05 -10.28 -14.84
CA LEU A 41 4.48 -9.24 -15.70
C LEU A 41 4.73 -9.54 -17.18
N GLU A 42 5.95 -9.92 -17.56
CA GLU A 42 6.31 -10.28 -18.93
C GLU A 42 5.52 -11.49 -19.45
N GLN A 43 5.22 -12.44 -18.55
CA GLN A 43 4.43 -13.63 -18.87
C GLN A 43 2.91 -13.37 -18.86
N GLY A 44 2.46 -12.19 -18.46
CA GLY A 44 1.04 -11.85 -18.34
C GLY A 44 0.31 -12.55 -17.19
N SER A 45 1.03 -13.14 -16.24
CA SER A 45 0.45 -13.77 -15.05
C SER A 45 0.07 -12.76 -13.96
N LEU A 46 0.67 -11.57 -14.01
CA LEU A 46 0.31 -10.39 -13.24
C LEU A 46 0.17 -9.21 -14.20
N SER A 47 -0.62 -8.22 -13.78
CA SER A 47 -0.79 -6.93 -14.44
C SER A 47 -0.27 -5.82 -13.55
N MET A 48 0.11 -4.70 -14.16
CA MET A 48 0.56 -3.51 -13.46
C MET A 48 -0.17 -2.27 -14.00
N ILE A 49 -0.57 -1.39 -13.10
CA ILE A 49 -0.83 0.01 -13.42
C ILE A 49 0.17 0.89 -12.68
N SER A 50 0.62 1.96 -13.33
CA SER A 50 1.50 2.93 -12.71
C SER A 50 1.01 4.35 -12.97
N LYS A 51 1.36 5.25 -12.04
CA LYS A 51 1.09 6.67 -12.18
C LYS A 51 2.25 7.47 -11.60
N ASP A 52 2.75 8.39 -12.40
CA ASP A 52 3.71 9.38 -11.94
C ASP A 52 2.98 10.46 -11.14
N ILE A 53 3.53 10.76 -9.97
CA ILE A 53 3.04 11.82 -9.09
C ILE A 53 3.99 13.00 -9.19
N GLU A 54 3.41 14.14 -9.55
CA GLU A 54 4.11 15.41 -9.47
C GLU A 54 4.39 15.73 -8.01
N THR A 55 5.67 15.77 -7.65
CA THR A 55 6.15 16.19 -6.34
C THR A 55 7.21 17.27 -6.53
N SER A 56 7.52 18.02 -5.48
CA SER A 56 8.63 18.98 -5.49
C SER A 56 10.01 18.30 -5.49
N LEU A 57 10.08 16.97 -5.57
CA LEU A 57 11.33 16.20 -5.54
C LEU A 57 11.98 16.19 -6.94
N PRO A 58 13.32 16.08 -7.01
CA PRO A 58 14.06 16.09 -8.28
C PRO A 58 13.92 14.80 -9.11
N PHE A 59 13.32 13.75 -8.56
CA PHE A 59 13.13 12.46 -9.23
C PHE A 59 11.64 12.14 -9.35
N PRO A 60 11.21 11.51 -10.46
CA PRO A 60 9.82 11.12 -10.64
C PRO A 60 9.41 10.12 -9.56
N PHE A 61 8.35 10.44 -8.82
CA PHE A 61 7.74 9.55 -7.85
C PHE A 61 6.65 8.75 -8.54
N SER A 62 6.92 7.49 -8.87
CA SER A 62 5.94 6.64 -9.54
C SER A 62 5.31 5.67 -8.55
N ILE A 63 3.98 5.67 -8.49
CA ILE A 63 3.19 4.66 -7.81
C ILE A 63 3.03 3.48 -8.78
N MET A 64 3.30 2.27 -8.31
CA MET A 64 3.11 1.03 -9.06
C MET A 64 2.18 0.10 -8.28
N LEU A 65 1.06 -0.28 -8.89
CA LEU A 65 0.12 -1.26 -8.35
C LEU A 65 0.16 -2.52 -9.20
N ILE A 66 0.53 -3.63 -8.58
CA ILE A 66 0.62 -4.95 -9.23
C ILE A 66 -0.51 -5.81 -8.71
N TYR A 67 -1.20 -6.49 -9.61
CA TYR A 67 -2.38 -7.28 -9.30
C TYR A 67 -2.51 -8.47 -10.23
N LYS A 68 -3.29 -9.45 -9.80
CA LYS A 68 -3.68 -10.60 -10.62
C LYS A 68 -5.10 -10.43 -11.17
N ASP A 69 -6.06 -10.36 -10.24
CA ASP A 69 -7.50 -10.38 -10.54
C ASP A 69 -8.26 -9.27 -9.79
N ALA A 70 -7.63 -8.11 -9.59
CA ALA A 70 -8.24 -6.96 -8.91
C ALA A 70 -9.22 -6.20 -9.82
N SER A 71 -10.29 -5.66 -9.23
CA SER A 71 -11.25 -4.85 -9.99
C SER A 71 -10.66 -3.48 -10.34
N LEU A 72 -11.03 -2.93 -11.49
CA LEU A 72 -10.64 -1.56 -11.86
C LEU A 72 -11.17 -0.52 -10.87
N ALA A 73 -12.30 -0.80 -10.20
CA ALA A 73 -12.85 0.08 -9.17
C ALA A 73 -11.93 0.16 -7.96
N ASP A 74 -11.48 -0.99 -7.44
CA ASP A 74 -10.57 -1.06 -6.29
C ASP A 74 -9.21 -0.44 -6.61
N LEU A 75 -8.71 -0.67 -7.82
CA LEU A 75 -7.45 -0.09 -8.30
C LEU A 75 -7.52 1.44 -8.40
N ASN A 76 -8.59 1.97 -8.97
CA ASN A 76 -8.81 3.41 -9.09
C ASN A 76 -8.99 4.07 -7.72
N GLU A 77 -9.76 3.43 -6.84
CA GLU A 77 -9.95 3.91 -5.47
C GLU A 77 -8.63 3.93 -4.71
N LEU A 78 -7.84 2.85 -4.78
CA LEU A 78 -6.54 2.77 -4.13
C LEU A 78 -5.60 3.88 -4.62
N MET A 79 -5.53 4.11 -5.93
CA MET A 79 -4.72 5.18 -6.50
C MET A 79 -5.14 6.55 -5.96
N LEU A 80 -6.45 6.82 -5.93
CA LEU A 80 -7.00 8.08 -5.40
C LEU A 80 -6.69 8.24 -3.91
N CYS A 81 -6.84 7.18 -3.11
CA CYS A 81 -6.52 7.22 -1.68
C CYS A 81 -5.04 7.52 -1.43
N ILE A 82 -4.12 6.91 -2.19
CA ILE A 82 -2.68 7.18 -2.07
C ILE A 82 -2.39 8.63 -2.43
N GLU A 83 -2.92 9.13 -3.55
CA GLU A 83 -2.74 10.54 -3.96
C GLU A 83 -3.25 11.54 -2.92
N ASN A 84 -4.43 11.27 -2.34
CA ASN A 84 -4.98 12.12 -1.29
C ASN A 84 -4.15 12.01 -0.02
N SER A 85 -3.65 10.83 0.35
CA SER A 85 -2.80 10.66 1.54
C SER A 85 -1.48 11.43 1.43
N LEU A 86 -0.90 11.48 0.23
CA LEU A 86 0.30 12.28 -0.06
C LEU A 86 0.05 13.80 0.02
N LYS A 87 -1.17 14.25 -0.25
CA LYS A 87 -1.57 15.68 -0.22
C LYS A 87 -2.19 16.11 1.11
N ALA A 88 -2.56 15.16 1.97
CA ALA A 88 -3.26 15.42 3.22
C ALA A 88 -2.40 16.29 4.15
N THR A 89 -3.02 17.34 4.69
CA THR A 89 -2.37 18.27 5.62
C THR A 89 -2.75 18.01 7.07
N GLN A 90 -3.92 17.39 7.28
CA GLN A 90 -4.45 17.03 8.59
C GLN A 90 -4.11 15.57 8.89
N LEU A 91 -3.71 15.29 10.13
CA LEU A 91 -3.31 13.95 10.53
C LEU A 91 -4.51 12.99 10.44
N GLU A 92 -5.66 13.41 10.94
CA GLU A 92 -6.87 12.60 11.03
C GLU A 92 -7.32 12.14 9.63
N GLU A 93 -7.33 13.04 8.65
CA GLU A 93 -7.60 12.73 7.25
C GLU A 93 -6.61 11.71 6.68
N ARG A 94 -5.31 11.93 6.92
CA ARG A 94 -4.25 11.01 6.48
C ARG A 94 -4.42 9.62 7.09
N LEU A 95 -4.77 9.51 8.37
CA LEU A 95 -4.97 8.23 9.05
C LEU A 95 -6.19 7.48 8.50
N GLU A 96 -7.30 8.15 8.20
CA GLU A 96 -8.46 7.51 7.55
C GLU A 96 -8.12 6.99 6.14
N LEU A 97 -7.34 7.77 5.38
CA LEU A 97 -6.84 7.33 4.07
C LEU A 97 -5.89 6.12 4.21
N ASP A 98 -4.97 6.13 5.18
CA ASP A 98 -4.06 5.01 5.44
C ASP A 98 -4.83 3.72 5.80
N ARG A 99 -5.95 3.82 6.56
CA ARG A 99 -6.84 2.67 6.80
C ARG A 99 -7.44 2.14 5.51
N ARG A 100 -7.96 3.02 4.67
CA ARG A 100 -8.60 2.62 3.41
C ARG A 100 -7.61 1.98 2.45
N ILE A 101 -6.41 2.55 2.35
CA ILE A 101 -5.27 1.97 1.62
C ILE A 101 -4.97 0.57 2.16
N GLY A 102 -4.91 0.43 3.49
CA GLY A 102 -4.65 -0.85 4.14
C GLY A 102 -5.66 -1.93 3.77
N GLN A 103 -6.95 -1.59 3.79
CA GLN A 103 -8.05 -2.48 3.41
C GLN A 103 -7.95 -2.93 1.95
N LEU A 104 -7.74 -1.98 1.02
CA LEU A 104 -7.63 -2.26 -0.41
C LEU A 104 -6.40 -3.12 -0.74
N LEU A 105 -5.32 -2.96 0.03
CA LEU A 105 -4.12 -3.79 -0.08
C LEU A 105 -4.28 -5.18 0.56
N GLY A 106 -5.39 -5.47 1.22
CA GLY A 106 -5.69 -6.76 1.85
C GLY A 106 -4.99 -6.99 3.19
N TYR A 107 -4.62 -5.92 3.92
CA TYR A 107 -4.14 -6.08 5.29
C TYR A 107 -5.28 -6.42 6.25
N SER A 108 -4.96 -7.13 7.33
CA SER A 108 -5.91 -7.41 8.39
C SER A 108 -6.28 -6.13 9.14
N VAL A 109 -7.49 -6.09 9.72
CA VAL A 109 -7.93 -4.94 10.55
C VAL A 109 -6.94 -4.72 11.71
N GLN A 110 -6.40 -5.79 12.29
CA GLN A 110 -5.44 -5.72 13.39
C GLN A 110 -4.13 -5.05 12.95
N ASP A 111 -3.58 -5.41 11.78
CA ASP A 111 -2.35 -4.82 11.26
C ASP A 111 -2.55 -3.35 10.87
N ILE A 112 -3.71 -3.03 10.28
CA ILE A 112 -4.08 -1.66 9.91
C ILE A 112 -4.12 -0.76 11.15
N GLU A 113 -4.84 -1.15 12.19
CA GLU A 113 -4.94 -0.34 13.40
C GLU A 113 -3.60 -0.24 14.14
N PHE A 114 -2.79 -1.30 14.12
CA PHE A 114 -1.44 -1.25 14.67
C PHE A 114 -0.55 -0.23 13.93
N TYR A 115 -0.62 -0.20 12.60
CA TYR A 115 0.06 0.81 11.78
C TYR A 115 -0.39 2.23 12.10
N VAL A 116 -1.71 2.46 12.13
CA VAL A 116 -2.29 3.79 12.42
C VAL A 116 -1.87 4.29 13.80
N GLN A 117 -1.91 3.44 14.82
CA GLN A 117 -1.43 3.76 16.16
C GLN A 117 0.06 4.09 16.17
N HIS A 118 0.88 3.33 15.43
CA HIS A 118 2.31 3.59 15.32
C HIS A 118 2.59 4.98 14.73
N ILE A 119 1.91 5.35 13.64
CA ILE A 119 2.06 6.67 13.00
C ILE A 119 1.59 7.79 13.92
N SER A 120 0.42 7.65 14.55
CA SER A 120 -0.12 8.65 15.49
C SER A 120 0.84 8.91 16.64
N ASN A 121 1.38 7.86 17.26
CA ASN A 121 2.35 7.97 18.34
C ASN A 121 3.66 8.63 17.91
N ARG A 122 4.14 8.35 16.69
CA ARG A 122 5.33 9.00 16.13
C ARG A 122 5.12 10.50 15.96
N HIS A 123 3.96 10.91 15.43
CA HIS A 123 3.62 12.32 15.23
C HIS A 123 3.55 13.11 16.54
N LEU A 124 2.98 12.52 17.59
CA LEU A 124 2.92 13.12 18.93
C LEU A 124 4.32 13.35 19.51
N ARG A 125 5.26 12.41 19.30
CA ARG A 125 6.64 12.54 19.77
C ARG A 125 7.43 13.63 19.05
N THR A 126 7.12 13.91 17.79
CA THR A 126 7.81 14.97 17.01
C THR A 126 7.28 16.38 17.28
N LYS A 127 6.17 16.53 18.02
CA LYS A 127 5.58 17.83 18.38
C LYS A 127 5.97 18.34 19.78
N ILE A 128 6.70 17.55 20.56
CA ILE A 128 7.23 17.89 21.89
C ILE A 128 8.68 18.33 21.72
#